data_AF-A0A972V1U5-F1
#
_entry.id   AF-A0A972V1U5-F1
#
_cell.length_a   1.000
_cell.length_b   1.000
_cell.length_c   1.000
_cell.angle_alpha   90.00
_cell.angle_beta   90.00
_cell.angle_gamma   90.00
#
_symmetry.space_group_name_H-M   'P 1'
#
loop_
_entity.id
_entity.type
_entity.pdbx_description
1 polymer ?
#
loop_
_entity_poly.entity_id
_entity_poly.type
_entity_poly.pdbx_seq_one_letter_code
_entity_poly.pdbx_strand_id
1 'polypeptide(L)' 'MKKIYLSVALILSFFLSGISQELKINDDEYLEMPGLNVMVFYDVYPEGHQGAIGIIQNGTR' A
#
# COMPACT_ATOMS: atom_id res chain seq x y z
N MET A 1 6.31 3.35 40.44
CA MET A 1 5.67 2.10 39.99
C MET A 1 4.65 2.36 38.87
N LYS A 2 3.43 2.86 39.15
CA LYS A 2 2.37 3.07 38.13
C LYS A 2 2.75 3.95 36.93
N LYS A 3 3.48 5.06 37.19
CA LYS A 3 3.92 6.00 36.14
C LYS A 3 4.92 5.38 35.15
N ILE A 4 5.74 4.44 35.61
CA ILE A 4 6.71 3.73 34.76
C ILE A 4 6.01 2.82 33.75
N TYR A 5 4.96 2.10 34.18
CA TYR A 5 4.17 1.27 33.27
C TYR A 5 3.46 2.11 32.19
N LEU A 6 2.96 3.29 32.55
CA LEU A 6 2.38 4.25 31.60
C LEU A 6 3.41 4.78 30.60
N SER A 7 4.61 5.14 31.05
CA SER A 7 5.69 5.58 30.16
C SER A 7 6.13 4.48 29.19
N VAL A 8 6.25 3.24 29.66
CA VAL A 8 6.60 2.08 28.82
C VAL A 8 5.51 1.79 27.79
N ALA A 9 4.23 1.86 28.18
CA ALA A 9 3.12 1.66 27.27
C ALA A 9 3.09 2.73 26.16
N LEU A 10 3.34 4.00 26.51
CA LEU A 10 3.38 5.11 25.57
C LEU A 10 4.51 4.93 24.54
N ILE A 11 5.71 4.55 25.00
CA ILE A 11 6.86 4.28 24.14
C ILE A 11 6.56 3.10 23.18
N LEU A 12 5.96 2.03 23.69
CA LEU A 12 5.60 0.86 22.88
C LEU A 12 4.56 1.21 21.79
N SER A 13 3.55 2.02 22.12
CA SER A 13 2.56 2.47 21.13
C SER A 13 3.17 3.32 20.01
N PHE A 14 4.19 4.12 20.32
CA PHE A 14 4.88 4.92 19.32
C PHE A 14 5.62 4.04 18.29
N PHE A 15 6.26 2.95 18.74
CA PHE A 15 6.94 2.01 17.84
C PHE A 15 5.99 1.15 16.98
N LEU A 16 4.77 0.92 17.44
CA LEU A 16 3.76 0.16 16.68
C LEU A 16 3.05 0.99 15.60
N SER A 17 3.22 2.31 15.60
CA SER A 17 2.52 3.23 14.70
C SER A 17 3.03 3.21 13.25
N GLY A 18 4.15 2.51 12.97
CA GLY A 18 4.90 2.61 11.72
C GLY A 18 4.62 1.53 10.66
N ILE A 19 3.72 0.57 10.91
CA ILE A 19 3.45 -0.50 9.95
C ILE A 19 2.27 -0.09 9.05
N SER A 20 2.57 0.59 7.95
CA SER A 20 1.63 0.85 6.86
C SER A 20 1.89 -0.10 5.70
N GLN A 21 0.84 -0.55 5.02
CA GLN A 21 0.99 -1.15 3.70
C GLN A 21 1.36 -0.05 2.70
N GLU A 22 2.31 -0.34 1.83
CA GLU A 22 2.82 0.57 0.81
C GLU A 22 2.64 -0.11 -0.55
N LEU A 23 2.12 0.63 -1.54
CA LEU A 23 2.12 0.17 -2.92
C LEU A 23 3.51 0.35 -3.51
N LYS A 24 4.08 -0.72 -4.04
CA LYS A 24 5.38 -0.70 -4.73
C LYS A 24 5.23 -1.25 -6.13
N ILE A 25 5.98 -0.70 -7.07
CA ILE A 25 6.04 -1.27 -8.42
C ILE A 25 6.83 -2.57 -8.33
N ASN A 26 6.24 -3.67 -8.80
CA ASN A 26 6.89 -4.98 -8.87
C ASN A 26 7.60 -5.19 -10.21
N ASP A 27 8.22 -6.35 -10.40
CA ASP A 27 8.98 -6.67 -11.63
C ASP A 27 8.10 -6.75 -12.89
N ASP A 28 6.78 -6.91 -12.71
CA ASP A 28 5.78 -6.91 -13.78
C ASP A 28 5.13 -5.53 -14.00
N GLU A 29 5.68 -4.48 -13.38
CA GLU A 29 5.22 -3.09 -13.46
C GLU A 29 3.84 -2.80 -12.83
N TYR A 30 3.32 -3.71 -11.99
CA TYR A 30 2.11 -3.48 -11.19
C TYR A 30 2.46 -2.74 -9.91
N LEU A 31 1.59 -1.82 -9.50
CA LEU A 31 1.58 -1.35 -8.11
C LEU A 31 1.01 -2.48 -7.23
N GLU A 32 1.80 -2.98 -6.30
CA GLU A 32 1.48 -4.15 -5.48
C GLU A 32 1.60 -3.84 -3.98
N MET A 33 0.64 -4.37 -3.22
CA MET A 33 0.72 -4.57 -1.77
C MET A 33 0.04 -5.91 -1.42
N PRO A 34 0.20 -6.45 -0.19
CA PRO A 34 -0.52 -7.66 0.20
C PRO A 34 -2.02 -7.56 -0.08
N GLY A 35 -2.55 -8.46 -0.90
CA GLY A 35 -3.97 -8.54 -1.24
C GLY A 35 -4.44 -7.66 -2.41
N LEU A 36 -3.57 -6.83 -2.99
CA LEU A 36 -3.93 -5.88 -4.04
C LEU A 36 -2.84 -5.72 -5.09
N ASN A 37 -3.22 -5.86 -6.36
CA ASN A 37 -2.44 -5.38 -7.49
C ASN A 37 -3.24 -4.31 -8.25
N VAL A 38 -2.55 -3.28 -8.72
CA VAL A 38 -3.10 -2.23 -9.55
C VAL A 38 -2.28 -2.13 -10.83
N MET A 39 -2.97 -2.28 -11.96
CA MET A 39 -2.43 -2.12 -13.30
C MET A 39 -2.81 -0.74 -13.83
N VAL A 40 -1.86 -0.01 -14.38
CA VAL A 40 -2.12 1.30 -14.99
C VAL A 40 -1.84 1.18 -16.49
N PHE A 41 -2.84 1.46 -17.30
CA PHE A 41 -2.74 1.46 -18.76
C PHE A 41 -2.71 2.89 -19.28
N TYR A 42 -1.82 3.13 -20.23
CA TYR A 42 -1.75 4.35 -21.00
C TYR A 42 -1.56 4.01 -22.47
N ASP A 43 -2.66 4.04 -23.21
CA ASP A 43 -2.64 3.83 -24.65
C ASP A 43 -2.59 5.18 -25.37
N VAL A 44 -1.75 5.25 -26.39
CA VAL A 44 -1.59 6.42 -27.25
C VAL A 44 -2.12 6.06 -28.64
N TYR A 45 -3.23 6.67 -29.02
CA TYR A 45 -3.81 6.55 -30.35
C TYR A 45 -3.64 7.87 -31.12
N PRO A 46 -3.65 7.85 -32.47
CA PRO A 46 -3.58 9.07 -33.29
C PRO A 46 -4.66 10.11 -32.93
N GLU A 47 -5.84 9.64 -32.52
CA GLU A 47 -7.00 10.42 -32.13
C GLU A 47 -6.98 10.91 -30.67
N GLY A 48 -6.05 10.43 -29.84
CA GLY A 48 -5.91 10.89 -28.45
C GLY A 48 -5.29 9.87 -27.50
N HIS A 49 -5.17 10.28 -26.23
CA HIS A 49 -4.65 9.45 -25.15
C HIS A 49 -5.82 8.85 -24.36
N GLN A 50 -5.82 7.53 -24.20
CA GLN A 50 -6.77 6.84 -23.31
C GLN A 50 -6.00 6.08 -22.24
N GLY A 51 -6.47 6.16 -21.01
CA GLY A 51 -5.89 5.42 -19.90
C GLY A 51 -6.95 4.64 -19.15
N ALA A 52 -6.52 3.61 -18.45
CA ALA A 52 -7.38 2.79 -17.60
C ALA A 52 -6.62 2.32 -16.35
N ILE A 53 -7.38 1.95 -15.32
CA ILE A 53 -6.84 1.36 -14.10
C ILE A 53 -7.55 0.03 -13.87
N GLY A 54 -6.77 -1.04 -13.81
CA GLY A 54 -7.25 -2.36 -13.38
C GLY A 54 -6.96 -2.58 -11.90
N ILE A 55 -7.98 -2.93 -11.12
CA ILE A 55 -7.83 -3.27 -9.69
C ILE A 55 -8.07 -4.77 -9.53
N ILE A 56 -7.10 -5.48 -8.96
CA ILE A 56 -7.15 -6.93 -8.74
C ILE A 56 -7.08 -7.17 -7.23
N GLN A 57 -8.12 -7.80 -6.69
CA GLN A 57 -8.18 -8.17 -5.27
C GLN A 57 -7.89 -9.66 -5.11
N ASN A 58 -6.69 -9.97 -4.62
CA ASN A 58 -6.29 -11.33 -4.30
C ASN A 58 -6.84 -11.61 -2.90
N GLY A 59 -7.73 -12.59 -2.72
CA GLY A 59 -8.57 -12.78 -1.52
C GLY A 59 -7.91 -12.86 -0.14
N THR A 60 -6.59 -12.67 -0.03
CA THR A 60 -5.84 -12.44 1.20
C THR A 60 -5.92 -10.95 1.58
N ARG A 61 -6.85 -10.59 2.46
CA ARG A 61 -7.03 -9.23 2.99
C ARG A 61 -6.32 -9.05 4.32
#